data_AF-A0A2E2MZJ0-F1
#
_entry.id   AF-A0A2E2MZJ0-F1
#
_cell.length_a   1.000
_cell.length_b   1.000
_cell.length_c   1.000
_cell.angle_alpha   90.00
_cell.angle_beta   90.00
_cell.angle_gamma   90.00
#
_symmetry.space_group_name_H-M   'P 1'
#
loop_
_entity.id
_entity.type
_entity.pdbx_description
1 polymer ?
#
loop_
_entity_poly.entity_id
_entity_poly.type
_entity_poly.pdbx_seq_one_letter_code
_entity_poly.pdbx_strand_id
1 'polypeptide(L)'
;MSASVHPLPTSRQPSPVAPDRGNWGALRAELHQRCADHDLVVLWDELTHPERKALMASANFPHRERDSRRHVADMPKASREAIRAAIHRMSRYANQLRDRLQGERPHPSQELASHAREALTDGDIKAAMHWVSMIERGVM
;
A
#
# COMPACT_ATOMS: atom_id res chain seq x y z
N MET A 1 -40.89 -9.42 -36.97
CA MET A 1 -41.01 -9.82 -35.56
C MET A 1 -39.92 -9.10 -34.79
N SER A 2 -40.27 -8.06 -34.03
CA SER A 2 -39.29 -7.21 -33.33
C SER A 2 -39.28 -7.58 -31.86
N ALA A 3 -38.14 -8.08 -31.37
CA ALA A 3 -37.95 -8.46 -29.97
C ALA A 3 -37.80 -7.21 -29.11
N SER A 4 -38.75 -7.01 -28.19
CA SER A 4 -38.74 -5.97 -27.17
C SER A 4 -37.81 -6.40 -26.02
N VAL A 5 -36.62 -5.79 -25.93
CA VAL A 5 -35.71 -5.96 -24.78
C VAL A 5 -36.13 -4.99 -23.69
N HIS A 6 -36.55 -5.51 -22.54
CA HIS A 6 -36.83 -4.70 -21.35
C HIS A 6 -35.52 -4.40 -20.60
N PRO A 7 -35.19 -3.11 -20.35
CA PRO A 7 -34.06 -2.76 -19.52
C PRO A 7 -34.34 -3.14 -18.06
N LEU A 8 -33.36 -3.80 -17.42
CA LEU A 8 -33.38 -4.04 -15.97
C LEU A 8 -33.35 -2.69 -15.22
N PRO A 9 -34.16 -2.52 -14.16
CA PRO A 9 -34.14 -1.29 -13.38
C PRO A 9 -32.84 -1.21 -12.57
N THR A 10 -31.95 -0.30 -12.97
CA THR A 10 -30.71 0.00 -12.26
C THR A 10 -30.96 1.03 -11.15
N SER A 11 -30.20 0.87 -10.07
CA SER A 11 -29.94 1.82 -8.99
C SER A 11 -31.00 1.94 -7.89
N ARG A 12 -30.97 0.99 -6.96
CA ARG A 12 -31.36 1.21 -5.56
C ARG A 12 -30.47 2.32 -5.01
N GLN A 13 -31.00 3.54 -4.92
CA GLN A 13 -30.29 4.62 -4.24
C GLN A 13 -30.00 4.19 -2.79
N PRO A 14 -28.77 4.38 -2.28
CA PRO A 14 -28.49 4.12 -0.88
C PRO A 14 -29.37 5.04 -0.05
N SER A 15 -30.12 4.47 0.91
CA SER A 15 -30.98 5.25 1.80
C SER A 15 -30.15 6.32 2.51
N PRO A 16 -30.67 7.56 2.66
CA PRO A 16 -29.98 8.61 3.40
C PRO A 16 -29.76 8.12 4.83
N VAL A 17 -28.49 8.06 5.24
CA VAL A 17 -28.09 7.69 6.61
C VAL A 17 -28.77 8.66 7.57
N ALA A 18 -29.53 8.13 8.53
CA ALA A 18 -30.26 8.95 9.49
C ALA A 18 -29.29 9.91 10.23
N PRO A 19 -29.69 11.17 10.47
CA PRO A 19 -28.85 12.11 11.19
C PRO A 19 -28.54 11.58 12.59
N ASP A 20 -27.28 11.72 12.99
CA ASP A 20 -26.74 11.19 14.24
C ASP A 20 -27.48 11.77 15.46
N ARG A 21 -28.32 10.94 16.09
CA ARG A 21 -29.21 11.36 17.18
C ARG A 21 -28.51 11.60 18.51
N GLY A 22 -27.20 11.35 18.61
CA GLY A 22 -26.49 11.40 19.89
C GLY A 22 -25.01 11.76 19.81
N ASN A 23 -24.57 12.43 18.73
CA ASN A 23 -23.15 12.73 18.48
C ASN A 23 -22.24 11.49 18.53
N TRP A 24 -22.79 10.29 18.28
CA TRP A 24 -22.04 9.04 18.28
C TRP A 24 -21.00 8.99 17.16
N GLY A 25 -21.27 9.64 16.04
CA GLY A 25 -20.32 9.87 14.96
C GLY A 25 -19.16 10.74 15.42
N ALA A 26 -19.43 11.79 16.20
CA ALA A 26 -18.38 12.64 16.77
C ALA A 26 -17.55 11.89 17.83
N LEU A 27 -18.19 11.15 18.73
CA LEU A 27 -17.50 10.32 19.73
C LEU A 27 -16.66 9.22 19.07
N ARG A 28 -17.20 8.57 18.03
CA ARG A 28 -16.47 7.58 17.23
C ARG A 28 -15.27 8.22 16.54
N ALA A 29 -15.44 9.40 15.93
CA ALA A 29 -14.33 10.13 15.30
C ALA A 29 -13.25 10.51 16.32
N GLU A 30 -13.65 10.97 17.51
CA GLU A 30 -12.72 11.30 18.60
C GLU A 30 -11.97 10.05 19.09
N LEU A 31 -12.67 8.93 19.32
CA LEU A 31 -12.05 7.67 19.70
C LEU A 31 -11.10 7.15 18.63
N HIS A 32 -11.50 7.19 17.36
CA HIS A 32 -10.61 6.85 16.25
C HIS A 32 -9.40 7.78 16.22
N GLN A 33 -9.56 9.07 16.47
CA GLN A 33 -8.44 10.01 16.48
C GLN A 33 -7.49 9.73 17.65
N ARG A 34 -8.01 9.40 18.84
CA ARG A 34 -7.21 9.01 20.01
C ARG A 34 -6.45 7.70 19.77
N CYS A 35 -7.11 6.70 19.19
CA CYS A 35 -6.46 5.44 18.81
C CYS A 35 -5.46 5.62 17.67
N ALA A 36 -5.75 6.51 16.71
CA ALA A 36 -4.88 6.78 15.57
C ALA A 36 -3.62 7.56 15.91
N ASP A 37 -3.49 8.13 17.11
CA ASP A 37 -2.24 8.73 17.56
C ASP A 37 -1.44 7.77 18.47
N HIS A 38 -2.05 6.68 18.94
CA HIS A 38 -1.39 5.71 19.82
C HIS A 38 -0.31 4.91 19.08
N ASP A 39 -0.61 4.45 17.86
CA ASP A 39 0.35 3.81 16.96
C ASP A 39 1.55 4.72 16.66
N LEU A 40 1.31 6.01 16.44
CA LEU A 40 2.36 6.99 16.19
C LEU A 40 3.22 7.22 17.44
N VAL A 41 2.64 7.21 18.64
CA VAL A 41 3.38 7.28 19.91
C VAL A 41 4.27 6.06 20.09
N VAL A 42 3.72 4.85 19.94
CA VAL A 42 4.47 3.60 20.05
C VAL A 42 5.65 3.58 19.07
N LEU A 43 5.39 3.90 17.80
CA LEU A 43 6.44 3.98 16.79
C LEU A 43 7.50 5.03 17.17
N TRP A 44 7.09 6.21 17.61
CA TRP A 44 8.02 7.28 17.97
C TRP A 44 8.96 6.87 19.11
N ASP A 45 8.44 6.14 20.09
CA ASP A 45 9.22 5.64 21.23
C ASP A 45 10.24 4.57 20.81
N GLU A 46 9.91 3.75 19.82
CA GLU A 46 10.83 2.75 19.25
C GLU A 46 11.96 3.37 18.40
N LEU A 47 11.73 4.53 17.79
CA LEU A 47 12.73 5.20 16.96
C LEU A 47 13.89 5.76 17.81
N THR A 48 15.11 5.51 17.37
CA THR A 48 16.31 6.15 17.90
C THR A 48 16.32 7.65 17.59
N HIS A 49 17.10 8.42 18.35
CA HIS A 49 17.21 9.87 18.14
C HIS A 49 17.63 10.26 16.70
N PRO A 50 18.61 9.60 16.06
CA PRO A 50 18.92 9.85 14.65
C PRO A 50 17.75 9.60 13.70
N GLU A 51 16.97 8.52 13.92
CA GLU A 51 15.81 8.19 13.09
C GLU A 51 14.70 9.22 13.27
N ARG A 52 14.42 9.67 14.50
CA ARG A 52 13.49 10.77 14.75
C ARG A 52 13.89 12.03 14.00
N LYS A 53 15.18 12.38 14.03
CA LYS A 53 15.69 13.55 13.29
C LYS A 53 15.52 13.39 11.77
N ALA A 54 15.80 12.21 11.22
CA ALA A 54 15.61 11.92 9.80
C ALA A 54 14.13 11.97 9.39
N LEU A 55 13.25 11.45 10.25
CA LEU A 55 11.80 11.47 10.05
C LEU A 55 11.27 12.91 10.06
N MET A 56 11.67 13.73 11.03
CA MET A 56 11.31 15.16 11.09
C MET A 56 11.86 15.96 9.91
N ALA A 57 13.05 15.61 9.39
CA ALA A 57 13.60 16.24 8.20
C ALA A 57 12.75 15.96 6.95
N SER A 58 12.24 14.74 6.84
CA SER A 58 11.36 14.25 5.77
C SER A 58 9.91 14.76 5.88
N ALA A 59 9.53 15.25 7.06
CA ALA A 59 8.23 15.83 7.31
C ALA A 59 8.18 17.30 6.90
N ASN A 60 7.10 17.66 6.20
CA ASN A 60 6.93 18.96 5.56
C ASN A 60 6.29 19.98 6.52
N PHE A 61 6.91 20.22 7.67
CA PHE A 61 6.46 21.25 8.63
C PHE A 61 7.59 22.24 8.99
N PRO A 62 7.26 23.45 9.49
CA PRO A 62 8.21 24.55 9.63
C PRO A 62 9.43 24.17 10.46
N HIS A 63 10.64 24.57 10.03
CA HIS A 63 11.90 24.21 10.68
C HIS A 63 11.98 24.53 12.17
N ARG A 64 11.21 25.52 12.65
CA ARG A 64 11.18 25.94 14.06
C ARG A 64 10.54 24.92 15.00
N GLU A 65 9.81 23.94 14.48
CA GLU A 65 9.14 22.88 15.27
C GLU A 65 9.96 21.58 15.32
N ARG A 66 11.19 21.59 14.80
CA ARG A 66 12.04 20.39 14.70
C ARG A 66 12.83 20.13 15.99
N ASP A 67 12.14 19.70 17.02
CA ASP A 67 12.76 19.10 18.21
C ASP A 67 12.53 17.59 18.25
N SER A 68 13.56 16.80 17.92
CA SER A 68 13.52 15.33 17.93
C SER A 68 13.51 14.71 19.32
N ARG A 69 13.71 15.52 20.38
CA ARG A 69 13.61 15.07 21.78
C ARG A 69 12.20 15.23 22.33
N ARG A 70 11.37 16.05 21.70
CA ARG A 70 9.98 16.25 22.11
C ARG A 70 9.19 14.96 21.89
N HIS A 71 8.35 14.63 22.87
CA HIS A 71 7.44 13.50 22.75
C HIS A 71 6.35 13.82 21.72
N VAL A 72 6.00 12.84 20.87
CA VAL A 72 5.10 13.09 19.72
C VAL A 72 3.67 13.46 20.16
N ALA A 73 3.21 12.96 21.32
CA ALA A 73 1.90 13.30 21.86
C ALA A 73 1.77 14.79 22.22
N ASP A 74 2.88 15.43 22.58
CA ASP A 74 2.92 16.86 22.94
C ASP A 74 3.00 17.77 21.72
N MET A 75 3.23 17.22 20.52
CA MET A 75 3.32 18.01 19.30
C MET A 75 1.94 18.47 18.84
N PRO A 76 1.82 19.62 18.16
CA PRO A 76 0.56 20.01 17.53
C PRO A 76 0.03 18.93 16.57
N LYS A 77 -1.29 18.82 16.45
CA LYS A 77 -1.94 17.86 15.54
C LYS A 77 -1.39 17.94 14.12
N ALA A 78 -1.19 19.15 13.60
CA ALA A 78 -0.62 19.37 12.27
C ALA A 78 0.78 18.75 12.11
N SER A 79 1.63 18.85 13.13
CA SER A 79 2.97 18.26 13.13
C SER A 79 2.90 16.73 13.17
N ARG A 80 2.00 16.15 13.99
CA ARG A 80 1.74 14.69 14.01
C ARG A 80 1.24 14.16 12.67
N GLU A 81 0.31 14.87 12.03
CA GLU A 81 -0.19 14.53 10.70
C GLU A 81 0.91 14.62 9.64
N ALA A 82 1.79 15.63 9.72
CA ALA A 82 2.90 15.77 8.81
C ALA A 82 3.94 14.65 8.96
N ILE A 83 4.18 14.17 10.20
CA ILE A 83 4.99 12.97 10.46
C ILE A 83 4.32 11.74 9.85
N ARG A 84 3.03 11.52 10.10
CA ARG A 84 2.27 10.39 9.50
C ARG A 84 2.34 10.41 7.98
N ALA A 85 2.16 11.59 7.38
CA ALA A 85 2.29 11.76 5.93
C ALA A 85 3.70 11.45 5.41
N ALA A 86 4.75 11.79 6.16
CA ALA A 86 6.13 11.44 5.83
C ALA A 86 6.34 9.93 5.86
N ILE A 87 5.88 9.23 6.90
CA ILE A 87 5.94 7.77 7.01
C ILE A 87 5.26 7.12 5.81
N HIS A 88 4.02 7.53 5.47
CA HIS A 88 3.32 6.98 4.31
C HIS A 88 4.06 7.20 2.98
N ARG A 89 4.67 8.38 2.78
CA ARG A 89 5.50 8.63 1.59
C ARG A 89 6.72 7.71 1.56
N MET A 90 7.44 7.59 2.67
CA MET A 90 8.62 6.72 2.77
C MET A 90 8.26 5.25 2.50
N SER A 91 7.17 4.74 3.09
CA SER A 91 6.69 3.38 2.82
C SER A 91 6.29 3.18 1.36
N ARG A 92 5.65 4.18 0.74
CA ARG A 92 5.33 4.14 -0.69
C ARG A 92 6.59 4.07 -1.55
N TYR A 93 7.59 4.90 -1.26
CA TYR A 93 8.86 4.88 -1.98
C TYR A 93 9.61 3.55 -1.79
N ALA A 94 9.60 2.99 -0.58
CA ALA A 94 10.20 1.69 -0.30
C ALA A 94 9.52 0.56 -1.08
N ASN A 95 8.19 0.56 -1.15
CA ASN A 95 7.44 -0.41 -1.97
C ASN A 95 7.72 -0.23 -3.45
N GLN A 96 7.67 0.99 -3.98
CA GLN A 96 8.00 1.27 -5.38
C GLN A 96 9.44 0.86 -5.74
N LEU A 97 10.40 1.07 -4.84
CA LEU A 97 11.77 0.62 -5.02
C LEU A 97 11.85 -0.90 -5.06
N ARG A 98 11.16 -1.58 -4.12
CA ARG A 98 11.07 -3.05 -4.11
C ARG A 98 10.48 -3.57 -5.41
N ASP A 99 9.37 -2.99 -5.88
CA ASP A 99 8.70 -3.40 -7.10
C ASP A 99 9.59 -3.21 -8.33
N ARG A 100 10.39 -2.14 -8.40
CA ARG A 100 11.37 -1.94 -9.48
C ARG A 100 12.49 -2.97 -9.42
N LEU A 101 13.08 -3.19 -8.25
CA LEU A 101 14.14 -4.19 -8.06
C LEU A 101 13.65 -5.62 -8.33
N GLN A 102 12.37 -5.91 -8.06
CA GLN A 102 11.74 -7.19 -8.39
C GLN A 102 11.33 -7.28 -9.86
N GLY A 103 10.85 -6.20 -10.46
CA GLY A 103 10.52 -6.13 -11.89
C GLY A 103 11.75 -6.22 -12.81
N GLU A 104 12.93 -5.89 -12.31
CA GLU A 104 14.22 -6.13 -12.98
C GLU A 104 14.68 -7.59 -12.87
N ARG A 105 14.11 -8.40 -11.97
CA ARG A 105 14.34 -9.84 -11.97
C ARG A 105 13.40 -10.47 -13.01
N PRO A 106 13.92 -11.17 -14.04
CA PRO A 106 13.05 -11.91 -14.94
C PRO A 106 12.19 -12.85 -14.10
N HIS A 107 10.88 -12.79 -14.32
CA HIS A 107 9.95 -13.67 -13.63
C HIS A 107 10.38 -15.13 -13.92
N PRO A 108 10.35 -16.08 -12.97
CA PRO A 108 10.82 -17.45 -13.21
C PRO A 108 10.19 -18.12 -14.45
N SER A 109 8.93 -17.76 -14.75
CA SER A 109 8.25 -18.21 -15.98
C SER A 109 8.86 -17.67 -17.28
N GLN A 110 9.51 -16.51 -17.27
CA GLN A 110 10.23 -15.96 -18.42
C GLN A 110 11.51 -16.76 -18.72
N GLU A 111 12.22 -17.21 -17.69
CA GLU A 111 13.40 -18.09 -17.84
C GLU A 111 12.99 -19.46 -18.39
N LEU A 112 11.93 -20.05 -17.82
CA LEU A 112 11.35 -21.31 -18.34
C LEU A 112 10.87 -21.14 -19.79
N ALA A 113 10.27 -19.99 -20.13
CA ALA A 113 9.83 -19.69 -21.49
C ALA A 113 10.99 -19.40 -22.45
N SER A 114 12.15 -18.92 -21.98
CA SER A 114 13.37 -18.88 -22.81
C SER A 114 13.89 -20.27 -23.12
N HIS A 115 13.97 -21.17 -22.13
CA HIS A 115 14.42 -22.54 -22.35
C HIS A 115 13.47 -23.34 -23.26
N ALA A 116 12.16 -23.12 -23.15
CA ALA A 116 11.19 -23.70 -24.08
C ALA A 116 11.43 -23.25 -25.53
N ARG A 117 11.70 -21.95 -25.76
CA ARG A 117 11.98 -21.39 -27.09
C ARG A 117 13.31 -21.89 -27.66
N GLU A 118 14.32 -22.03 -26.82
CA GLU A 118 15.62 -22.58 -27.20
C GLU A 118 15.50 -24.05 -27.63
N ALA A 119 14.82 -24.88 -26.84
CA ALA A 119 14.53 -26.28 -27.19
C ALA A 119 13.70 -26.42 -28.48
N LEU A 120 12.76 -25.50 -28.75
CA LEU A 120 12.03 -25.47 -30.03
C LEU A 120 12.96 -25.12 -31.21
N THR A 121 13.93 -24.23 -31.00
CA THR A 121 14.91 -23.84 -32.02
C THR A 121 15.84 -25.00 -32.37
N ASP A 122 16.20 -25.79 -31.36
CA ASP A 122 17.03 -26.99 -31.50
C ASP A 122 16.25 -28.21 -32.02
N GLY A 123 14.94 -28.09 -32.22
CA GLY A 123 14.06 -29.17 -32.67
C GLY A 123 13.76 -30.23 -31.60
N ASP A 124 14.17 -30.01 -30.35
CA ASP A 124 13.85 -30.88 -29.21
C ASP A 124 12.45 -30.54 -28.67
N ILE A 125 11.44 -31.04 -29.37
CA ILE A 125 10.02 -30.90 -29.00
C ILE A 125 9.75 -31.46 -27.60
N LYS A 126 10.48 -32.50 -27.17
CA LYS A 126 10.25 -33.15 -25.88
C LYS A 126 10.72 -32.26 -24.74
N ALA A 127 11.90 -31.65 -24.87
CA ALA A 127 12.41 -30.67 -23.91
C ALA A 127 11.54 -29.41 -23.90
N ALA A 128 11.10 -28.92 -25.06
CA ALA A 128 10.19 -27.77 -25.15
C ALA A 128 8.87 -28.00 -24.38
N MET A 129 8.24 -29.16 -24.59
CA MET A 129 7.00 -29.52 -23.89
C MET A 129 7.20 -29.73 -22.38
N HIS A 130 8.39 -30.17 -21.96
CA HIS A 130 8.73 -30.28 -20.54
C HIS A 130 8.72 -28.92 -19.86
N TRP A 131 9.37 -27.92 -20.47
CA TRP A 131 9.40 -26.56 -19.95
C TRP A 131 8.01 -25.91 -19.96
N VAL A 132 7.22 -26.12 -21.01
CA VAL A 132 5.81 -25.65 -21.07
C VAL A 132 4.97 -26.29 -19.96
N SER A 133 5.12 -27.59 -19.72
CA SER A 133 4.40 -28.28 -18.65
C SER A 133 4.75 -27.76 -17.25
N MET A 134 6.01 -27.35 -17.02
CA MET A 134 6.41 -26.71 -15.76
C MET A 134 5.74 -25.34 -15.57
N ILE A 135 5.60 -24.56 -16.65
CA ILE A 135 4.88 -23.28 -16.64
C ILE A 135 3.40 -23.48 -16.34
N GLU A 136 2.74 -24.44 -16.99
CA GLU A 136 1.31 -24.74 -16.80
C GLU A 136 0.97 -25.22 -15.39
N ARG A 137 1.89 -25.96 -14.75
CA ARG A 137 1.72 -26.48 -13.39
C ARG A 137 1.94 -25.42 -12.31
N GLY A 138 2.40 -24.23 -12.68
CA GLY A 138 2.69 -23.16 -11.72
C GLY A 138 3.78 -23.55 -10.73
N VAL A 139 4.72 -24.41 -11.13
CA VAL A 139 5.90 -24.73 -10.32
C VAL A 139 6.79 -23.48 -10.36
N MET A 140 6.55 -22.59 -9.38
CA MET A 140 7.32 -21.38 -9.10
C MET A 140 8.04 -21.54 -7.77
#